data_AF-W2RS49-F1
#
_entry.id   AF-W2RS49-F1
#
_cell.length_a   1.000
_cell.length_b   1.000
_cell.length_c   1.000
_cell.angle_alpha   90.00
_cell.angle_beta   90.00
_cell.angle_gamma   90.00
#
_symmetry.space_group_name_H-M   'P 1'
#
loop_
_entity.id
_entity.type
_entity.pdbx_description
1 polymer ?
#
loop_
_entity_poly.entity_id
_entity_poly.type
_entity_poly.pdbx_seq_one_letter_code
_entity_poly.pdbx_strand_id
1 'polypeptide(L)'
;MLRSKWLASFRQRQECPNSSAEDVPAIDTQSIRAGGDPIRTFMEIGDSGATHRCPQADLVVAHFEKAERSRLPLVREHSQPVALVYDHVFRGESWESGPSNGAFTADQLCSRLRAPRPRYSRAGATARGKSTPQVGTPPQLEQRMQPKGYTEGPEPNTERRIVFITDLDKRTASAVASAAPANQVTPLQNALYRHCAAGQNYIGMAIPPLFLPIFELAFHLPLQSWQLTRGSDIPRGSRDVAFLDLQNGERAHVCTAKFSCVVTGIDEWRWIAYCFIDTLYDPTDDRESVEDYVHDGEGMSPFRMAMDPCTHGRHPLEPPVRDPRKWFLMVLEARLLSSNKEWLHLIHKIEESIESFEEVSQVP
;
A
#
# COMPACT_ATOMS: atom_id res chain seq x y z
N MET A 1 3.37 23.99 18.09
CA MET A 1 3.98 22.86 17.38
C MET A 1 5.22 22.39 18.13
N LEU A 2 5.20 21.17 18.68
CA LEU A 2 6.44 20.50 19.06
C LEU A 2 7.12 19.98 17.79
N ARG A 3 8.38 20.35 17.54
CA ARG A 3 9.21 19.64 16.56
C ARG A 3 9.60 18.30 17.18
N SER A 4 8.78 17.28 16.97
CA SER A 4 9.12 15.87 17.24
C SER A 4 10.31 15.47 16.36
N LYS A 5 11.53 15.74 16.87
CA LYS A 5 12.75 15.25 16.25
C LYS A 5 12.71 13.73 16.29
N TRP A 6 12.70 13.12 15.11
CA TRP A 6 12.98 11.70 14.95
C TRP A 6 14.24 11.34 15.74
N LEU A 7 14.18 10.24 16.49
CA LEU A 7 15.31 9.74 17.27
C LEU A 7 16.51 9.49 16.34
N ALA A 8 17.73 9.72 16.83
CA ALA A 8 18.94 9.50 16.02
C ALA A 8 19.06 8.03 15.55
N SER A 9 18.51 7.09 16.32
CA SER A 9 18.36 5.67 15.98
C SER A 9 17.49 5.40 14.75
N PHE A 10 16.63 6.33 14.32
CA PHE A 10 15.81 6.14 13.11
C PHE A 10 16.66 5.99 11.83
N ARG A 11 17.82 6.65 11.78
CA ARG A 11 18.80 6.52 10.67
C ARG A 11 19.70 5.28 10.79
N GLN A 12 19.72 4.65 11.96
CA GLN A 12 20.48 3.44 12.22
C GLN A 12 19.60 2.24 11.85
N ARG A 13 20.21 1.17 11.34
CA ARG A 13 19.53 -0.10 11.08
C ARG A 13 19.40 -0.83 12.42
N GLN A 14 18.20 -0.88 13.00
CA GLN A 14 18.01 -1.11 14.44
C GLN A 14 18.07 -2.57 14.93
N GLU A 15 18.21 -3.56 14.05
CA GLU A 15 17.82 -4.97 14.30
C GLU A 15 16.31 -5.10 14.60
N CYS A 16 15.73 -6.30 14.53
CA CYS A 16 14.35 -6.52 15.01
C CYS A 16 14.43 -7.40 16.27
N PRO A 17 13.91 -6.95 17.43
CA PRO A 17 13.95 -7.74 18.66
C PRO A 17 13.23 -9.09 18.56
N ASN A 18 12.38 -9.29 17.56
CA ASN A 18 11.64 -10.53 17.33
C ASN A 18 11.36 -10.73 15.83
N SER A 19 12.40 -10.91 15.02
CA SER A 19 12.32 -10.98 13.53
C SER A 19 11.33 -12.04 13.01
N SER A 20 11.19 -13.18 13.72
CA SER A 20 10.22 -14.23 13.39
C SER A 20 8.76 -13.78 13.53
N ALA A 21 8.48 -12.78 14.37
CA ALA A 21 7.14 -12.21 14.51
C ALA A 21 6.78 -11.19 13.39
N GLU A 22 7.70 -10.89 12.45
CA GLU A 22 7.41 -10.10 11.25
C GLU A 22 6.84 -10.95 10.09
N ASP A 23 7.06 -12.28 10.15
CA ASP A 23 6.56 -13.26 9.18
C ASP A 23 5.26 -13.96 9.61
N VAL A 24 4.92 -13.95 10.91
CA VAL A 24 3.67 -14.56 11.42
C VAL A 24 2.53 -13.52 11.41
N PRO A 25 1.41 -13.76 10.71
CA PRO A 25 0.25 -12.86 10.73
C PRO A 25 -0.35 -12.77 12.14
N ALA A 26 -0.78 -11.57 12.54
CA ALA A 26 -1.36 -11.34 13.88
C ALA A 26 -2.62 -12.17 14.10
N ILE A 27 -3.43 -12.35 13.05
CA ILE A 27 -4.58 -13.27 13.00
C ILE A 27 -4.19 -14.68 13.46
N ASP A 28 -3.09 -15.23 12.94
CA ASP A 28 -2.65 -16.61 13.23
C ASP A 28 -2.10 -16.78 14.66
N THR A 29 -1.77 -15.68 15.35
CA THR A 29 -1.34 -15.70 16.77
C THR A 29 -2.48 -15.68 17.79
N GLN A 30 -3.71 -15.36 17.38
CA GLN A 30 -4.87 -15.38 18.26
C GLN A 30 -5.60 -16.72 18.18
N SER A 31 -6.23 -17.15 19.29
CA SER A 31 -7.09 -18.34 19.33
C SER A 31 -8.43 -18.07 18.64
N ILE A 32 -8.39 -17.90 17.31
CA ILE A 32 -9.54 -17.53 16.47
C ILE A 32 -10.65 -18.57 16.58
N ARG A 33 -11.89 -18.07 16.73
CA ARG A 33 -13.10 -18.87 16.54
C ARG A 33 -13.21 -19.20 15.06
N ALA A 34 -12.94 -20.45 14.70
CA ALA A 34 -13.01 -20.92 13.32
C ALA A 34 -14.37 -20.56 12.68
N GLY A 35 -14.32 -19.86 11.54
CA GLY A 35 -15.51 -19.35 10.83
C GLY A 35 -15.83 -17.86 11.03
N GLY A 36 -14.99 -17.09 11.72
CA GLY A 36 -15.11 -15.62 11.78
C GLY A 36 -14.78 -14.93 10.45
N ASP A 37 -15.36 -13.75 10.22
CA ASP A 37 -14.99 -12.86 9.09
C ASP A 37 -13.57 -12.31 9.33
N PRO A 38 -12.61 -12.46 8.38
CA PRO A 38 -11.23 -12.03 8.60
C PRO A 38 -11.05 -10.54 8.82
N ILE A 39 -11.87 -9.69 8.17
CA ILE A 39 -11.81 -8.24 8.33
C ILE A 39 -12.32 -7.86 9.72
N ARG A 40 -13.45 -8.43 10.14
CA ARG A 40 -13.96 -8.22 11.51
C ARG A 40 -12.93 -8.63 12.55
N THR A 41 -12.41 -9.85 12.41
CA THR A 41 -11.42 -10.42 13.34
C THR A 41 -10.18 -9.52 13.42
N PHE A 42 -9.64 -9.10 12.27
CA PHE A 42 -8.50 -8.17 12.19
C PHE A 42 -8.78 -6.81 12.85
N MET A 43 -9.96 -6.22 12.62
CA MET A 43 -10.36 -4.95 13.21
C MET A 43 -10.67 -5.03 14.73
N GLU A 44 -10.73 -6.23 15.30
CA GLU A 44 -10.88 -6.51 16.73
C GLU A 44 -9.52 -6.85 17.41
N ILE A 45 -8.42 -7.02 16.64
CA ILE A 45 -7.07 -7.26 17.20
C ILE A 45 -6.55 -6.00 17.91
N GLY A 46 -6.43 -6.08 19.24
CA GLY A 46 -5.77 -5.07 20.08
C GLY A 46 -6.68 -4.45 21.14
N ASP A 47 -8.00 -4.58 21.02
CA ASP A 47 -8.98 -4.04 21.97
C ASP A 47 -9.07 -4.93 23.23
N SER A 48 -8.00 -4.91 24.02
CA SER A 48 -7.53 -5.99 24.90
C SER A 48 -8.32 -6.17 26.21
N GLY A 49 -9.60 -5.80 26.25
CA GLY A 49 -10.40 -5.83 27.47
C GLY A 49 -11.93 -5.76 27.31
N ALA A 50 -12.47 -5.74 26.09
CA ALA A 50 -13.91 -5.54 25.87
C ALA A 50 -14.56 -6.70 25.10
N THR A 51 -15.72 -7.16 25.59
CA THR A 51 -16.65 -8.02 24.84
C THR A 51 -17.53 -7.24 23.85
N HIS A 52 -17.17 -5.98 23.58
CA HIS A 52 -17.86 -5.11 22.63
C HIS A 52 -17.26 -5.27 21.24
N ARG A 53 -18.11 -5.43 20.22
CA ARG A 53 -17.69 -5.29 18.83
C ARG A 53 -17.19 -3.87 18.61
N CYS A 54 -16.02 -3.70 18.01
CA CYS A 54 -15.54 -2.37 17.65
C CYS A 54 -16.44 -1.79 16.54
N PRO A 55 -17.08 -0.61 16.72
CA PRO A 55 -17.95 -0.02 15.70
C PRO A 55 -17.24 0.23 14.36
N GLN A 56 -15.91 0.41 14.39
CA GLN A 56 -15.08 0.54 13.19
C GLN A 56 -15.08 -0.74 12.34
N ALA A 57 -15.09 -1.92 12.98
CA ALA A 57 -15.18 -3.21 12.31
C ALA A 57 -16.53 -3.37 11.59
N ASP A 58 -17.63 -3.06 12.27
CA ASP A 58 -18.97 -3.08 11.68
C ASP A 58 -19.11 -2.07 10.52
N LEU A 59 -18.52 -0.87 10.64
CA LEU A 59 -18.52 0.13 9.57
C LEU A 59 -17.71 -0.29 8.34
N VAL A 60 -16.54 -0.92 8.51
CA VAL A 60 -15.72 -1.41 7.40
C VAL A 60 -16.39 -2.61 6.71
N VAL A 61 -16.93 -3.57 7.47
CA VAL A 61 -17.68 -4.70 6.90
C VAL A 61 -18.94 -4.23 6.18
N ALA A 62 -19.71 -3.30 6.76
CA ALA A 62 -20.91 -2.75 6.13
C ALA A 62 -20.58 -1.91 4.88
N HIS A 63 -19.43 -1.21 4.85
CA HIS A 63 -18.93 -0.59 3.63
C HIS A 63 -18.69 -1.64 2.55
N PHE A 64 -17.99 -2.73 2.84
CA PHE A 64 -17.70 -3.76 1.84
C PHE A 64 -18.93 -4.56 1.39
N GLU A 65 -19.88 -4.86 2.28
CA GLU A 65 -21.17 -5.45 1.87
C GLU A 65 -21.97 -4.52 0.96
N LYS A 66 -21.94 -3.20 1.22
CA LYS A 66 -22.50 -2.21 0.31
C LYS A 66 -21.71 -2.17 -1.00
N ALA A 67 -20.37 -2.24 -0.94
CA ALA A 67 -19.45 -2.28 -2.08
C ALA A 67 -19.65 -3.49 -3.00
N GLU A 68 -20.17 -4.59 -2.47
CA GLU A 68 -20.57 -5.78 -3.22
C GLU A 68 -21.97 -5.60 -3.84
N ARG A 69 -23.01 -5.29 -3.04
CA ARG A 69 -24.43 -5.22 -3.49
C ARG A 69 -24.77 -4.21 -4.60
N SER A 70 -23.90 -3.26 -4.88
CA SER A 70 -24.06 -2.25 -5.95
C SER A 70 -22.91 -2.27 -6.97
N ARG A 71 -22.04 -3.31 -6.94
CA ARG A 71 -21.27 -3.70 -8.12
C ARG A 71 -22.23 -4.55 -8.95
N LEU A 72 -22.79 -3.97 -10.02
CA LEU A 72 -23.42 -4.76 -11.09
C LEU A 72 -22.38 -5.72 -11.71
N PRO A 73 -22.78 -6.75 -12.46
CA PRO A 73 -21.87 -7.71 -13.08
C PRO A 73 -21.14 -7.12 -14.31
N LEU A 74 -20.45 -5.99 -14.12
CA LEU A 74 -19.17 -5.77 -14.78
C LEU A 74 -18.24 -6.87 -14.26
N VAL A 75 -18.13 -7.94 -15.05
CA VAL A 75 -17.36 -9.14 -14.69
C VAL A 75 -15.87 -8.80 -14.75
N ARG A 76 -15.35 -8.26 -13.64
CA ARG A 76 -13.95 -8.52 -13.28
C ARG A 76 -13.84 -10.02 -13.05
N GLU A 77 -13.31 -10.72 -14.05
CA GLU A 77 -12.91 -12.10 -13.89
C GLU A 77 -12.01 -12.21 -12.66
N HIS A 78 -12.15 -13.28 -11.88
CA HIS A 78 -11.31 -13.50 -10.70
C HIS A 78 -9.81 -13.69 -11.07
N SER A 79 -9.53 -13.79 -12.36
CA SER A 79 -8.24 -13.78 -13.04
C SER A 79 -7.52 -12.41 -13.05
N GLN A 80 -8.24 -11.28 -12.96
CA GLN A 80 -7.62 -9.95 -13.11
C GLN A 80 -6.78 -9.57 -11.88
N PRO A 81 -5.55 -9.04 -12.07
CA PRO A 81 -4.77 -8.51 -10.98
C PRO A 81 -5.41 -7.23 -10.43
N VAL A 82 -5.31 -7.05 -9.11
CA VAL A 82 -5.88 -5.90 -8.38
C VAL A 82 -4.86 -5.30 -7.40
N ALA A 83 -3.66 -5.87 -7.33
CA ALA A 83 -2.57 -5.35 -6.52
C ALA A 83 -1.21 -5.51 -7.20
N LEU A 84 -0.33 -4.54 -6.98
CA LEU A 84 1.11 -4.62 -7.24
C LEU A 84 1.86 -4.75 -5.92
N VAL A 85 2.81 -5.69 -5.85
CA VAL A 85 3.73 -5.81 -4.72
C VAL A 85 5.16 -5.64 -5.22
N TYR A 86 5.87 -4.67 -4.66
CA TYR A 86 7.30 -4.44 -4.90
C TYR A 86 8.07 -4.59 -3.58
N ASP A 87 8.82 -5.69 -3.48
CA ASP A 87 9.85 -5.89 -2.46
C ASP A 87 11.19 -5.31 -2.94
N HIS A 88 11.98 -4.78 -2.00
CA HIS A 88 13.31 -4.23 -2.19
C HIS A 88 14.24 -4.70 -1.07
N VAL A 89 15.39 -5.26 -1.44
CA VAL A 89 16.40 -5.80 -0.52
C VAL A 89 17.69 -5.01 -0.66
N PHE A 90 18.34 -4.66 0.44
CA PHE A 90 19.61 -3.94 0.42
C PHE A 90 20.80 -4.93 0.48
N ARG A 91 21.62 -4.98 -0.58
CA ARG A 91 22.80 -5.85 -0.67
C ARG A 91 24.09 -5.04 -0.62
N GLY A 92 24.55 -4.79 0.62
CA GLY A 92 25.86 -4.20 0.91
C GLY A 92 25.95 -2.70 0.64
N GLU A 93 25.87 -2.30 -0.62
CA GLU A 93 25.93 -0.90 -1.09
C GLU A 93 24.79 -0.54 -2.07
N SER A 94 24.23 -1.52 -2.78
CA SER A 94 23.11 -1.35 -3.70
C SER A 94 21.79 -1.86 -3.13
N TRP A 95 20.67 -1.34 -3.65
CA TRP A 95 19.36 -1.98 -3.53
C TRP A 95 19.12 -2.88 -4.74
N GLU A 96 18.31 -3.92 -4.55
CA GLU A 96 17.83 -4.81 -5.60
C GLU A 96 16.32 -5.03 -5.46
N SER A 97 15.64 -5.14 -6.60
CA SER A 97 14.24 -5.55 -6.70
C SER A 97 14.07 -7.02 -6.26
N GLY A 98 12.99 -7.32 -5.54
CA GLY A 98 12.67 -8.68 -5.09
C GLY A 98 12.32 -9.62 -6.26
N PRO A 99 12.66 -10.92 -6.18
CA PRO A 99 12.38 -11.92 -7.23
C PRO A 99 10.90 -12.28 -7.37
N SER A 100 10.04 -11.71 -6.53
CA SER A 100 8.58 -11.91 -6.49
C SER A 100 7.84 -10.58 -6.57
N ASN A 101 8.40 -9.62 -7.31
CA ASN A 101 7.75 -8.36 -7.63
C ASN A 101 6.80 -8.54 -8.82
N GLY A 102 5.68 -7.82 -8.84
CA GLY A 102 4.71 -7.87 -9.95
C GLY A 102 3.26 -7.70 -9.52
N ALA A 103 2.36 -8.13 -10.40
CA ALA A 103 0.91 -8.04 -10.26
C ALA A 103 0.28 -9.32 -9.69
N PHE A 104 -0.77 -9.16 -8.88
CA PHE A 104 -1.43 -10.24 -8.16
C PHE A 104 -2.96 -10.07 -8.14
N THR A 105 -3.68 -11.17 -8.33
CA THR A 105 -5.13 -11.25 -8.01
C THR A 105 -5.34 -11.20 -6.50
N ALA A 106 -6.57 -10.95 -6.03
CA ALA A 106 -6.88 -10.90 -4.60
C ALA A 106 -6.52 -12.20 -3.85
N ASP A 107 -6.72 -13.36 -4.49
CA ASP A 107 -6.47 -14.67 -3.90
C ASP A 107 -4.96 -14.99 -3.87
N GLN A 108 -4.21 -14.56 -4.90
CA GLN A 108 -2.75 -14.63 -4.92
C GLN A 108 -2.11 -13.68 -3.90
N LEU A 109 -2.67 -12.47 -3.72
CA LEU A 109 -2.15 -11.43 -2.84
C LEU A 109 -2.01 -11.91 -1.38
N CYS A 110 -2.98 -12.66 -0.86
CA CYS A 110 -2.89 -13.17 0.52
C CYS A 110 -1.68 -14.11 0.67
N SER A 111 -1.53 -15.04 -0.27
CA SER A 111 -0.39 -15.97 -0.32
C SER A 111 0.94 -15.23 -0.49
N ARG A 112 0.98 -14.20 -1.34
CA ARG A 112 2.16 -13.36 -1.61
C ARG A 112 2.59 -12.51 -0.42
N LEU A 113 1.65 -12.02 0.38
CA LEU A 113 1.93 -11.22 1.57
C LEU A 113 2.30 -12.08 2.78
N ARG A 114 1.67 -13.26 2.93
CA ARG A 114 2.01 -14.30 3.94
C ARG A 114 3.33 -15.02 3.66
N ALA A 115 3.83 -15.00 2.43
CA ALA A 115 5.12 -15.58 2.09
C ALA A 115 6.28 -14.84 2.80
N PRO A 116 7.22 -15.58 3.43
CA PRO A 116 8.44 -15.00 3.99
C PRO A 116 9.17 -14.12 2.98
N ARG A 117 9.61 -12.96 3.44
CA ARG A 117 10.01 -11.80 2.62
C ARG A 117 11.55 -11.87 2.43
N PRO A 118 12.27 -11.83 1.30
CA PRO A 118 13.73 -12.15 1.27
C PRO A 118 14.71 -11.33 2.17
N ARG A 119 15.43 -11.98 3.12
CA ARG A 119 16.63 -11.47 3.89
C ARG A 119 17.87 -11.64 3.00
N TYR A 120 18.94 -10.92 3.34
CA TYR A 120 20.31 -11.16 2.87
C TYR A 120 21.24 -11.53 4.04
N SER A 121 22.19 -12.45 3.83
CA SER A 121 23.20 -12.82 4.82
C SER A 121 24.56 -12.20 4.49
N ARG A 122 25.12 -11.45 5.46
CA ARG A 122 26.41 -10.75 5.29
C ARG A 122 27.59 -11.70 5.53
N ALA A 123 27.97 -12.44 4.50
CA ALA A 123 29.26 -13.13 4.48
C ALA A 123 30.42 -12.13 4.67
N GLY A 124 31.43 -12.49 5.46
CA GLY A 124 32.72 -11.79 5.50
C GLY A 124 32.92 -10.69 6.55
N ALA A 125 32.01 -10.48 7.51
CA ALA A 125 32.27 -9.62 8.66
C ALA A 125 33.24 -10.28 9.67
N THR A 126 34.51 -10.40 9.31
CA THR A 126 35.53 -11.06 10.14
C THR A 126 35.76 -10.31 11.45
N ALA A 127 35.54 -10.99 12.58
CA ALA A 127 35.91 -10.48 13.89
C ALA A 127 37.42 -10.28 13.95
N ARG A 128 37.88 -9.02 14.03
CA ARG A 128 39.30 -8.65 14.00
C ARG A 128 39.97 -8.89 15.37
N GLY A 129 39.97 -10.15 15.78
CA GLY A 129 40.65 -10.62 16.99
C GLY A 129 42.15 -10.32 16.91
N LYS A 130 42.71 -9.78 18.00
CA LYS A 130 44.14 -9.49 18.10
C LYS A 130 44.91 -10.79 18.32
N SER A 131 45.60 -11.29 17.29
CA SER A 131 46.61 -12.34 17.44
C SER A 131 48.01 -11.73 17.48
N THR A 132 48.73 -11.95 18.58
CA THR A 132 50.17 -11.75 18.66
C THR A 132 50.89 -12.81 17.82
N PRO A 133 51.98 -12.48 17.11
CA PRO A 133 52.74 -13.48 16.37
C PRO A 133 53.62 -14.31 17.32
N GLN A 134 53.65 -15.62 17.10
CA GLN A 134 54.76 -16.48 17.51
C GLN A 134 55.22 -17.35 16.34
N VAL A 135 56.48 -17.76 16.38
CA VAL A 135 57.19 -18.42 15.29
C VAL A 135 57.22 -19.94 15.53
N GLY A 136 56.91 -20.72 14.50
CA GLY A 136 56.97 -22.18 14.56
C GLY A 136 56.99 -22.80 13.16
N THR A 137 57.93 -23.72 12.93
CA THR A 137 58.18 -24.39 11.64
C THR A 137 57.28 -25.63 11.48
N PRO A 138 56.77 -25.97 10.27
CA PRO A 138 55.85 -27.10 10.08
C PRO A 138 56.55 -28.46 10.12
N PRO A 139 55.77 -29.54 10.37
CA PRO A 139 55.56 -30.52 9.30
C PRO A 139 54.08 -30.92 9.09
N GLN A 140 53.84 -31.79 8.10
CA GLN A 140 52.50 -32.22 7.65
C GLN A 140 52.05 -33.50 8.36
N LEU A 141 50.74 -33.65 8.66
CA LEU A 141 49.87 -34.61 7.97
C LEU A 141 48.37 -34.47 8.34
N GLU A 142 47.54 -35.13 7.53
CA GLU A 142 46.18 -35.63 7.80
C GLU A 142 45.02 -34.69 8.21
N GLN A 143 44.16 -34.46 7.21
CA GLN A 143 42.71 -34.65 7.27
C GLN A 143 41.99 -34.35 8.61
N ARG A 144 41.60 -33.09 8.83
CA ARG A 144 40.32 -32.82 9.50
C ARG A 144 39.67 -31.54 9.04
N MET A 145 38.34 -31.61 8.91
CA MET A 145 37.45 -30.48 8.67
C MET A 145 37.68 -29.70 7.36
N GLN A 146 37.20 -30.30 6.26
CA GLN A 146 36.25 -29.57 5.40
C GLN A 146 35.34 -28.70 6.29
N PRO A 147 35.07 -27.42 5.97
CA PRO A 147 34.12 -26.63 6.74
C PRO A 147 32.80 -27.40 6.78
N LYS A 148 32.35 -27.80 7.99
CA LYS A 148 31.12 -28.57 8.16
C LYS A 148 30.00 -27.82 7.47
N GLY A 149 29.25 -28.53 6.63
CA GLY A 149 28.19 -27.93 5.82
C GLY A 149 27.30 -27.03 6.66
N TYR A 150 27.10 -25.80 6.17
CA TYR A 150 26.19 -24.85 6.79
C TYR A 150 24.82 -25.51 6.91
N THR A 151 24.30 -25.63 8.13
CA THR A 151 22.89 -25.94 8.33
C THR A 151 22.10 -24.73 7.87
N GLU A 152 21.42 -24.85 6.75
CA GLU A 152 20.56 -23.81 6.17
C GLU A 152 19.39 -23.52 7.11
N GLY A 153 19.57 -22.51 7.96
CA GLY A 153 18.49 -21.96 8.79
C GLY A 153 17.52 -21.13 7.93
N PRO A 154 16.19 -21.20 8.17
CA PRO A 154 15.21 -20.49 7.36
C PRO A 154 15.18 -19.00 7.70
N GLU A 155 15.97 -18.19 6.97
CA GLU A 155 16.16 -16.76 7.23
C GLU A 155 15.80 -15.89 5.99
N PRO A 156 14.52 -15.45 5.83
CA PRO A 156 14.13 -14.35 4.92
C PRO A 156 13.29 -13.21 5.58
N ASN A 157 13.74 -11.92 5.62
CA ASN A 157 12.95 -10.65 5.79
C ASN A 157 13.41 -9.55 4.78
N THR A 158 12.53 -9.12 3.88
CA THR A 158 12.67 -7.93 2.99
C THR A 158 12.76 -6.65 3.82
N GLU A 159 13.55 -5.68 3.37
CA GLU A 159 13.69 -4.38 4.03
C GLU A 159 12.57 -3.40 3.66
N ARG A 160 12.35 -3.13 2.36
CA ARG A 160 11.30 -2.22 1.88
C ARG A 160 10.24 -2.99 1.10
N ARG A 161 8.95 -2.81 1.43
CA ARG A 161 7.81 -3.35 0.67
C ARG A 161 6.85 -2.23 0.27
N ILE A 162 6.40 -2.19 -0.98
CA ILE A 162 5.25 -1.39 -1.43
C ILE A 162 4.12 -2.36 -1.80
N VAL A 163 2.92 -2.08 -1.33
CA VAL A 163 1.68 -2.77 -1.71
C VAL A 163 0.71 -1.72 -2.24
N PHE A 164 0.49 -1.69 -3.55
CA PHE A 164 -0.48 -0.82 -4.22
C PHE A 164 -1.69 -1.65 -4.62
N ILE A 165 -2.91 -1.17 -4.37
CA ILE A 165 -4.16 -1.90 -4.61
C ILE A 165 -5.20 -0.98 -5.26
N THR A 166 -5.80 -1.44 -6.36
CA THR A 166 -6.92 -0.77 -7.03
C THR A 166 -8.26 -1.33 -6.53
N ASP A 167 -9.24 -0.44 -6.32
CA ASP A 167 -10.64 -0.73 -6.02
C ASP A 167 -10.85 -1.68 -4.83
N LEU A 168 -10.22 -1.34 -3.69
CA LEU A 168 -10.21 -2.13 -2.46
C LEU A 168 -11.61 -2.68 -2.12
N ASP A 169 -11.68 -3.99 -1.90
CA ASP A 169 -12.92 -4.73 -1.70
C ASP A 169 -12.79 -5.80 -0.61
N LYS A 170 -13.86 -6.57 -0.40
CA LYS A 170 -13.89 -7.58 0.67
C LYS A 170 -12.77 -8.63 0.52
N ARG A 171 -12.38 -9.03 -0.69
CA ARG A 171 -11.35 -10.07 -0.88
C ARG A 171 -9.96 -9.49 -0.66
N THR A 172 -9.64 -8.36 -1.30
CA THR A 172 -8.36 -7.67 -1.15
C THR A 172 -8.13 -7.19 0.29
N ALA A 173 -9.12 -6.59 0.94
CA ALA A 173 -9.02 -6.21 2.35
C ALA A 173 -8.86 -7.43 3.26
N SER A 174 -9.58 -8.53 3.02
CA SER A 174 -9.37 -9.79 3.77
C SER A 174 -7.97 -10.36 3.55
N ALA A 175 -7.45 -10.32 2.32
CA ALA A 175 -6.12 -10.83 1.97
C ALA A 175 -5.00 -10.09 2.70
N VAL A 176 -5.08 -8.75 2.74
CA VAL A 176 -4.10 -7.90 3.43
C VAL A 176 -4.22 -8.01 4.95
N ALA A 177 -5.44 -7.95 5.49
CA ALA A 177 -5.72 -8.15 6.92
C ALA A 177 -5.20 -9.52 7.42
N SER A 178 -5.47 -10.59 6.66
CA SER A 178 -5.03 -11.95 6.98
C SER A 178 -3.53 -12.16 6.83
N ALA A 179 -2.77 -11.22 6.26
CA ALA A 179 -1.33 -11.31 6.07
C ALA A 179 -0.52 -10.31 6.93
N ALA A 180 -1.21 -9.44 7.69
CA ALA A 180 -0.56 -8.40 8.48
C ALA A 180 0.05 -8.98 9.78
N PRO A 181 1.38 -8.89 10.00
CA PRO A 181 2.01 -9.24 11.27
C PRO A 181 1.69 -8.19 12.34
N ALA A 182 1.98 -8.52 13.60
CA ALA A 182 1.60 -7.72 14.78
C ALA A 182 2.02 -6.23 14.69
N ASN A 183 3.18 -5.92 14.12
CA ASN A 183 3.67 -4.53 13.98
C ASN A 183 2.95 -3.72 12.89
N GLN A 184 2.17 -4.35 12.00
CA GLN A 184 1.41 -3.71 10.92
C GLN A 184 -0.09 -3.56 11.24
N VAL A 185 -0.59 -4.17 12.33
CA VAL A 185 -2.02 -4.22 12.69
C VAL A 185 -2.63 -2.82 12.79
N THR A 186 -2.21 -2.00 13.75
CA THR A 186 -2.86 -0.69 14.02
C THR A 186 -2.74 0.30 12.85
N PRO A 187 -1.59 0.45 12.16
CA PRO A 187 -1.49 1.27 10.95
C PRO A 187 -2.44 0.82 9.84
N LEU A 188 -2.62 -0.50 9.65
CA LEU A 188 -3.51 -1.04 8.62
C LEU A 188 -5.00 -0.98 9.04
N GLN A 189 -5.34 -1.18 10.32
CA GLN A 189 -6.69 -0.91 10.84
C GLN A 189 -7.07 0.56 10.61
N ASN A 190 -6.17 1.49 10.95
CA ASN A 190 -6.28 2.91 10.64
C ASN A 190 -6.49 3.11 9.13
N ALA A 191 -5.68 2.48 8.28
CA ALA A 191 -5.76 2.61 6.83
C ALA A 191 -7.12 2.16 6.27
N LEU A 192 -7.58 0.96 6.63
CA LEU A 192 -8.84 0.36 6.17
C LEU A 192 -10.05 1.18 6.66
N TYR A 193 -10.09 1.52 7.96
CA TYR A 193 -11.15 2.36 8.51
C TYR A 193 -11.18 3.75 7.88
N ARG A 194 -10.02 4.39 7.69
CA ARG A 194 -9.94 5.73 7.10
C ARG A 194 -10.25 5.73 5.60
N HIS A 195 -9.89 4.68 4.87
CA HIS A 195 -10.24 4.53 3.46
C HIS A 195 -11.76 4.31 3.31
N CYS A 196 -12.31 3.25 3.90
CA CYS A 196 -13.70 2.84 3.67
C CYS A 196 -14.74 3.65 4.45
N ALA A 197 -14.52 3.92 5.74
CA ALA A 197 -15.56 4.41 6.65
C ALA A 197 -15.42 5.90 7.03
N ALA A 198 -14.21 6.40 7.25
CA ALA A 198 -14.02 7.81 7.57
C ALA A 198 -14.09 8.69 6.31
N GLY A 199 -15.22 9.36 6.10
CA GLY A 199 -15.40 10.38 5.06
C GLY A 199 -14.64 11.69 5.33
N GLN A 200 -13.42 11.61 5.87
CA GLN A 200 -12.59 12.74 6.29
C GLN A 200 -11.22 12.68 5.64
N ASN A 201 -10.75 13.84 5.17
CA ASN A 201 -9.39 14.03 4.71
C ASN A 201 -8.44 13.92 5.91
N TYR A 202 -7.27 13.31 5.71
CA TYR A 202 -6.27 13.18 6.77
C TYR A 202 -4.87 13.28 6.18
N ILE A 203 -3.97 13.98 6.87
CA ILE A 203 -2.52 13.91 6.69
C ILE A 203 -1.93 13.93 8.10
N GLY A 204 -1.13 12.93 8.45
CA GLY A 204 -0.65 12.77 9.82
C GLY A 204 0.54 11.84 9.97
N MET A 205 1.06 11.82 11.20
CA MET A 205 2.24 11.06 11.58
C MET A 205 2.09 10.62 13.05
N ALA A 206 2.31 9.34 13.32
CA ALA A 206 2.48 8.82 14.67
C ALA A 206 3.92 8.34 14.87
N ILE A 207 4.50 8.67 16.03
CA ILE A 207 5.80 8.17 16.48
C ILE A 207 5.60 7.71 17.93
N PRO A 208 5.56 6.39 18.22
CA PRO A 208 5.29 5.90 19.56
C PRO A 208 6.41 6.24 20.57
N PRO A 209 6.08 6.40 21.86
CA PRO A 209 7.07 6.61 22.90
C PRO A 209 7.82 5.30 23.24
N LEU A 210 9.09 5.24 22.82
CA LEU A 210 10.18 4.38 23.33
C LEU A 210 10.06 2.84 23.27
N PHE A 211 8.91 2.22 23.53
CA PHE A 211 8.83 0.78 23.80
C PHE A 211 8.56 -0.10 22.57
N LEU A 212 7.89 0.44 21.55
CA LEU A 212 7.75 -0.17 20.22
C LEU A 212 7.85 0.95 19.18
N PRO A 213 9.02 1.22 18.58
CA PRO A 213 9.27 2.40 17.75
C PRO A 213 8.69 2.29 16.32
N ILE A 214 7.49 1.73 16.18
CA ILE A 214 6.79 1.55 14.91
C ILE A 214 6.21 2.90 14.49
N PHE A 215 6.80 3.57 13.51
CA PHE A 215 6.25 4.83 13.01
C PHE A 215 5.03 4.61 12.11
N GLU A 216 4.18 5.63 11.99
CA GLU A 216 3.12 5.72 10.99
C GLU A 216 3.26 7.08 10.28
N LEU A 217 3.29 7.09 8.95
CA LEU A 217 3.05 8.25 8.10
C LEU A 217 1.82 7.93 7.27
N ALA A 218 0.74 8.70 7.41
CA ALA A 218 -0.54 8.36 6.79
C ALA A 218 -1.21 9.56 6.15
N PHE A 219 -1.75 9.38 4.94
CA PHE A 219 -2.65 10.34 4.30
C PHE A 219 -3.82 9.69 3.58
N HIS A 220 -4.95 10.39 3.56
CA HIS A 220 -6.18 9.99 2.90
C HIS A 220 -6.75 11.23 2.20
N LEU A 221 -6.80 11.20 0.87
CA LEU A 221 -7.27 12.29 0.02
C LEU A 221 -8.51 11.85 -0.76
N PRO A 222 -9.57 12.68 -0.82
CA PRO A 222 -10.64 12.49 -1.78
C PRO A 222 -10.16 12.92 -3.16
N LEU A 223 -10.53 12.14 -4.17
CA LEU A 223 -10.47 12.51 -5.57
C LEU A 223 -11.91 12.80 -5.99
N GLN A 224 -12.14 13.91 -6.70
CA GLN A 224 -13.46 14.22 -7.27
C GLN A 224 -13.37 14.06 -8.78
N SER A 225 -14.21 13.23 -9.37
CA SER A 225 -14.28 13.03 -10.82
C SER A 225 -15.67 13.39 -11.34
N TRP A 226 -15.72 14.02 -12.51
CA TRP A 226 -16.97 14.19 -13.25
C TRP A 226 -17.28 12.90 -14.02
N GLN A 227 -18.53 12.46 -13.99
CA GLN A 227 -19.01 11.21 -14.57
C GLN A 227 -20.28 11.46 -15.36
N LEU A 228 -20.32 11.03 -16.62
CA LEU A 228 -21.55 11.01 -17.43
C LEU A 228 -22.09 9.59 -17.44
N THR A 229 -23.27 9.38 -16.84
CA THR A 229 -23.85 8.04 -16.74
C THR A 229 -24.94 7.83 -17.79
N ARG A 230 -24.72 6.83 -18.65
CA ARG A 230 -25.65 6.39 -19.69
C ARG A 230 -26.55 5.28 -19.16
N GLY A 231 -27.41 5.59 -18.19
CA GLY A 231 -28.42 4.65 -17.70
C GLY A 231 -28.95 4.92 -16.29
N SER A 232 -29.25 3.84 -15.57
CA SER A 232 -29.72 3.85 -14.17
C SER A 232 -28.59 3.94 -13.14
N ASP A 233 -27.33 3.83 -13.58
CA ASP A 233 -26.27 3.26 -12.76
C ASP A 233 -25.45 4.36 -12.06
N ILE A 234 -26.09 4.96 -11.06
CA ILE A 234 -25.54 6.03 -10.23
C ILE A 234 -24.32 5.52 -9.41
N PRO A 235 -23.10 6.06 -9.62
CA PRO A 235 -21.92 5.60 -8.91
C PRO A 235 -21.99 5.92 -7.41
N ARG A 236 -21.24 5.15 -6.62
CA ARG A 236 -21.29 5.19 -5.16
C ARG A 236 -20.74 6.50 -4.62
N GLY A 237 -21.44 7.10 -3.65
CA GLY A 237 -21.01 8.38 -3.07
C GLY A 237 -21.03 9.54 -4.06
N SER A 238 -21.63 9.35 -5.24
CA SER A 238 -21.80 10.41 -6.21
C SER A 238 -22.90 11.39 -5.80
N ARG A 239 -22.85 12.58 -6.38
CA ARG A 239 -23.89 13.60 -6.32
C ARG A 239 -24.44 13.78 -7.71
N ASP A 240 -25.76 13.73 -7.85
CA ASP A 240 -26.44 14.11 -9.08
C ASP A 240 -26.16 15.59 -9.37
N VAL A 241 -25.63 15.86 -10.57
CA VAL A 241 -25.40 17.19 -11.13
C VAL A 241 -25.96 17.29 -12.55
N ALA A 242 -26.95 16.46 -12.90
CA ALA A 242 -27.59 16.49 -14.23
C ALA A 242 -28.30 17.83 -14.53
N PHE A 243 -28.54 18.66 -13.50
CA PHE A 243 -28.99 20.04 -13.67
C PHE A 243 -27.94 20.98 -14.32
N LEU A 244 -26.69 20.51 -14.48
CA LEU A 244 -25.61 21.21 -15.16
C LEU A 244 -25.39 20.71 -16.60
N ASP A 245 -25.62 19.43 -16.91
CA ASP A 245 -25.54 18.92 -18.30
C ASP A 245 -26.84 19.17 -19.07
N LEU A 246 -27.03 20.44 -19.41
CA LEU A 246 -28.23 20.95 -20.08
C LEU A 246 -28.31 20.56 -21.56
N GLN A 247 -27.20 20.12 -22.17
CA GLN A 247 -27.14 19.90 -23.62
C GLN A 247 -27.43 18.46 -24.04
N ASN A 248 -27.01 17.45 -23.27
CA ASN A 248 -27.05 16.05 -23.73
C ASN A 248 -28.19 15.20 -23.17
N GLY A 249 -28.81 15.62 -22.05
CA GLY A 249 -29.82 14.81 -21.35
C GLY A 249 -29.28 13.53 -20.71
N GLU A 250 -27.95 13.37 -20.65
CA GLU A 250 -27.28 12.33 -19.88
C GLU A 250 -27.28 12.69 -18.39
N ARG A 251 -27.10 11.68 -17.51
CA ARG A 251 -27.04 11.93 -16.07
C ARG A 251 -25.62 12.22 -15.63
N ALA A 252 -25.28 13.49 -15.54
CA ALA A 252 -24.03 13.95 -14.96
C ALA A 252 -24.00 13.74 -13.43
N HIS A 253 -22.87 13.23 -12.93
CA HIS A 253 -22.63 12.93 -11.53
C HIS A 253 -21.21 13.36 -11.12
N VAL A 254 -21.05 13.99 -9.96
CA VAL A 254 -19.74 14.19 -9.32
C VAL A 254 -19.47 13.03 -8.38
N CYS A 255 -18.44 12.24 -8.65
CA CYS A 255 -18.10 11.04 -7.89
C CYS A 255 -16.94 11.27 -6.93
N THR A 256 -17.00 10.64 -5.75
CA THR A 256 -15.91 10.67 -4.76
C THR A 256 -15.13 9.38 -4.80
N ALA A 257 -14.05 9.38 -5.58
CA ALA A 257 -12.96 8.43 -5.46
C ALA A 257 -12.07 8.78 -4.25
N LYS A 258 -11.17 7.88 -3.88
CA LYS A 258 -10.24 8.09 -2.76
C LYS A 258 -8.87 7.50 -3.04
N PHE A 259 -7.83 8.26 -2.68
CA PHE A 259 -6.49 7.72 -2.52
C PHE A 259 -6.13 7.65 -1.03
N SER A 260 -5.39 6.63 -0.64
CA SER A 260 -4.94 6.43 0.75
C SER A 260 -3.56 5.82 0.76
N CYS A 261 -2.64 6.40 1.52
CA CYS A 261 -1.26 5.92 1.68
C CYS A 261 -0.92 5.85 3.17
N VAL A 262 -0.45 4.69 3.61
CA VAL A 262 0.11 4.49 4.96
C VAL A 262 1.48 3.84 4.84
N VAL A 263 2.51 4.51 5.36
CA VAL A 263 3.87 4.00 5.46
C VAL A 263 4.19 3.74 6.93
N THR A 264 4.62 2.54 7.25
CA THR A 264 4.94 2.13 8.63
C THR A 264 6.19 1.26 8.68
N GLY A 265 6.95 1.35 9.77
CA GLY A 265 8.23 0.65 9.89
C GLY A 265 8.95 0.94 11.20
N ILE A 266 10.16 0.38 11.35
CA ILE A 266 10.99 0.51 12.57
C ILE A 266 12.06 1.60 12.40
N ASP A 267 12.63 1.69 11.19
CA ASP A 267 13.74 2.59 10.87
C ASP A 267 13.70 3.02 9.38
N GLU A 268 14.67 3.83 8.96
CA GLU A 268 14.82 4.32 7.59
C GLU A 268 15.10 3.22 6.55
N TRP A 269 15.40 1.98 6.98
CA TRP A 269 15.69 0.84 6.11
C TRP A 269 14.48 -0.10 6.01
N ARG A 270 13.81 -0.36 7.14
CA ARG A 270 12.77 -1.38 7.27
C ARG A 270 11.39 -0.78 7.45
N TRP A 271 10.66 -0.73 6.34
CA TRP A 271 9.33 -0.14 6.26
C TRP A 271 8.48 -0.75 5.13
N ILE A 272 7.17 -0.66 5.30
CA ILE A 272 6.17 -1.06 4.33
C ILE A 272 5.24 0.12 4.01
N ALA A 273 4.88 0.26 2.75
CA ALA A 273 3.82 1.15 2.29
C ALA A 273 2.61 0.35 1.82
N TYR A 274 1.42 0.79 2.25
CA TYR A 274 0.13 0.37 1.71
C TYR A 274 -0.52 1.56 1.01
N CYS A 275 -0.82 1.42 -0.27
CA CYS A 275 -1.54 2.39 -1.07
C CYS A 275 -2.83 1.78 -1.62
N PHE A 276 -3.96 2.42 -1.35
CA PHE A 276 -5.29 2.03 -1.83
C PHE A 276 -5.87 3.16 -2.67
N ILE A 277 -6.36 2.84 -3.87
CA ILE A 277 -7.00 3.80 -4.77
C ILE A 277 -8.33 3.27 -5.30
N ASP A 278 -9.38 4.09 -5.26
CA ASP A 278 -10.58 3.86 -6.05
C ASP A 278 -10.37 4.36 -7.49
N THR A 279 -10.43 3.46 -8.48
CA THR A 279 -10.40 3.82 -9.92
C THR A 279 -11.73 3.51 -10.62
N LEU A 280 -12.68 2.87 -9.92
CA LEU A 280 -14.09 2.65 -10.29
C LEU A 280 -14.90 3.92 -10.64
N TYR A 281 -14.31 5.11 -10.50
CA TYR A 281 -14.92 6.40 -10.82
C TYR A 281 -14.13 7.18 -11.87
N ASP A 282 -13.25 6.53 -12.63
CA ASP A 282 -12.66 7.05 -13.86
C ASP A 282 -13.53 6.60 -15.06
N PRO A 283 -14.02 7.51 -15.92
CA PRO A 283 -14.86 7.17 -17.07
C PRO A 283 -14.06 6.87 -18.34
N THR A 284 -12.74 7.06 -18.32
CA THR A 284 -11.89 7.02 -19.52
C THR A 284 -11.29 5.63 -19.77
N ASP A 285 -10.91 5.37 -21.02
CA ASP A 285 -10.05 4.22 -21.36
C ASP A 285 -8.63 4.38 -20.76
N ASP A 286 -8.24 5.58 -20.31
CA ASP A 286 -6.99 5.88 -19.60
C ASP A 286 -7.06 5.56 -18.08
N ARG A 287 -8.10 4.85 -17.63
CA ARG A 287 -8.33 4.52 -16.22
C ARG A 287 -7.14 3.77 -15.61
N GLU A 288 -6.57 4.33 -14.54
CA GLU A 288 -5.49 3.71 -13.77
C GLU A 288 -5.82 2.28 -13.32
N SER A 289 -5.12 1.30 -13.90
CA SER A 289 -5.21 -0.13 -13.58
C SER A 289 -3.91 -0.67 -12.96
N VAL A 290 -3.81 -1.98 -12.76
CA VAL A 290 -2.54 -2.64 -12.39
C VAL A 290 -1.78 -3.07 -13.65
N GLU A 291 -2.52 -3.40 -14.70
CA GLU A 291 -2.06 -3.90 -15.98
C GLU A 291 -1.23 -2.87 -16.75
N ASP A 292 -1.59 -1.58 -16.69
CA ASP A 292 -0.84 -0.49 -17.36
C ASP A 292 0.61 -0.42 -16.84
N TYR A 293 0.77 -0.42 -15.52
CA TYR A 293 2.08 -0.38 -14.86
C TYR A 293 2.92 -1.63 -15.07
N VAL A 294 2.30 -2.77 -15.40
CA VAL A 294 3.01 -3.96 -15.89
C VAL A 294 3.46 -3.74 -17.34
N HIS A 295 2.55 -3.31 -18.21
CA HIS A 295 2.82 -3.15 -19.63
C HIS A 295 3.92 -2.10 -19.92
N ASP A 296 3.88 -0.96 -19.23
CA ASP A 296 4.93 0.08 -19.28
C ASP A 296 6.32 -0.47 -18.87
N GLY A 297 6.37 -1.40 -17.92
CA GLY A 297 7.59 -2.08 -17.51
C GLY A 297 8.09 -3.13 -18.50
N GLU A 298 7.19 -3.73 -19.29
CA GLU A 298 7.47 -4.81 -20.24
C GLU A 298 7.71 -4.36 -21.69
N GLY A 299 7.51 -3.08 -22.01
CA GLY A 299 7.65 -2.55 -23.37
C GLY A 299 9.00 -2.82 -24.06
N MET A 300 9.01 -2.77 -25.40
CA MET A 300 10.20 -3.03 -26.25
C MET A 300 11.23 -1.87 -26.28
N SER A 301 11.12 -0.89 -25.38
CA SER A 301 12.05 0.23 -25.26
C SER A 301 13.41 -0.22 -24.69
N PRO A 302 14.55 0.30 -25.19
CA PRO A 302 15.86 0.05 -24.57
C PRO A 302 16.02 0.69 -23.18
N PHE A 303 15.05 1.51 -22.74
CA PHE A 303 15.03 2.17 -21.42
C PHE A 303 13.86 1.68 -20.56
N ARG A 304 13.69 0.35 -20.42
CA ARG A 304 12.71 -0.24 -19.49
C ARG A 304 12.91 0.31 -18.07
N MET A 305 11.92 1.02 -17.56
CA MET A 305 11.96 1.67 -16.26
C MET A 305 10.59 1.55 -15.60
N ALA A 306 10.45 0.64 -14.64
CA ALA A 306 9.19 0.44 -13.95
C ALA A 306 8.83 1.69 -13.12
N MET A 307 7.65 2.26 -13.38
CA MET A 307 7.18 3.48 -12.73
C MET A 307 6.43 3.17 -11.44
N ASP A 308 6.49 4.07 -10.46
CA ASP A 308 5.90 3.89 -9.14
C ASP A 308 4.40 4.21 -9.20
N PRO A 309 3.52 3.19 -9.07
CA PRO A 309 2.08 3.38 -9.22
C PRO A 309 1.52 4.28 -8.11
N CYS A 310 2.11 4.28 -6.92
CA CYS A 310 1.71 5.18 -5.85
C CYS A 310 1.86 6.65 -6.26
N THR A 311 2.82 6.95 -7.14
CA THR A 311 3.08 8.29 -7.71
C THR A 311 2.29 8.60 -8.99
N HIS A 312 1.32 7.77 -9.39
CA HIS A 312 0.58 7.90 -10.65
C HIS A 312 1.55 7.97 -11.86
N GLY A 313 2.51 7.06 -11.91
CA GLY A 313 3.51 6.97 -12.97
C GLY A 313 4.56 8.09 -13.03
N ARG A 314 4.59 9.05 -12.09
CA ARG A 314 5.43 10.25 -12.18
C ARG A 314 6.91 10.04 -11.81
N HIS A 315 7.24 8.99 -11.07
CA HIS A 315 8.60 8.66 -10.64
C HIS A 315 8.92 7.19 -10.87
N PRO A 316 10.19 6.81 -11.12
CA PRO A 316 10.57 5.42 -11.23
C PRO A 316 10.63 4.72 -9.86
N LEU A 317 10.40 3.41 -9.84
CA LEU A 317 10.63 2.54 -8.68
C LEU A 317 12.11 2.30 -8.40
N GLU A 318 12.95 2.41 -9.43
CA GLU A 318 14.38 2.13 -9.42
C GLU A 318 15.20 3.39 -9.79
N PRO A 319 16.24 3.77 -9.02
CA PRO A 319 16.63 3.19 -7.74
C PRO A 319 15.64 3.55 -6.62
N PRO A 320 15.41 2.66 -5.64
CA PRO A 320 14.36 2.85 -4.66
C PRO A 320 14.67 3.99 -3.69
N VAL A 321 13.65 4.79 -3.40
CA VAL A 321 13.74 5.87 -2.42
C VAL A 321 13.82 5.26 -1.02
N ARG A 322 15.03 5.18 -0.47
CA ARG A 322 15.30 4.62 0.88
C ARG A 322 14.52 5.33 1.99
N ASP A 323 14.58 6.67 2.06
CA ASP A 323 13.94 7.41 3.15
C ASP A 323 12.40 7.37 3.01
N PRO A 324 11.67 6.71 3.92
CA PRO A 324 10.21 6.58 3.83
C PRO A 324 9.51 7.93 3.86
N ARG A 325 10.11 8.95 4.50
CA ARG A 325 9.55 10.32 4.55
C ARG A 325 9.67 11.00 3.19
N LYS A 326 10.79 10.79 2.48
CA LYS A 326 10.96 11.32 1.11
C LYS A 326 9.98 10.62 0.17
N TRP A 327 9.85 9.30 0.25
CA TRP A 327 8.91 8.54 -0.58
C TRP A 327 7.45 8.95 -0.31
N PHE A 328 7.04 9.03 0.96
CA PHE A 328 5.72 9.51 1.38
C PHE A 328 5.41 10.91 0.85
N LEU A 329 6.38 11.84 0.89
CA LEU A 329 6.20 13.19 0.35
C LEU A 329 6.11 13.21 -1.18
N MET A 330 6.88 12.39 -1.90
CA MET A 330 6.76 12.26 -3.37
C MET A 330 5.40 11.69 -3.79
N VAL A 331 4.90 10.69 -3.07
CA VAL A 331 3.56 10.12 -3.29
C VAL A 331 2.45 11.11 -2.95
N LEU A 332 2.62 11.91 -1.88
CA LEU A 332 1.70 12.99 -1.52
C LEU A 332 1.69 14.12 -2.55
N GLU A 333 2.85 14.59 -3.01
CA GLU A 333 2.99 15.61 -4.05
C GLU A 333 2.34 15.15 -5.36
N ALA A 334 2.68 13.95 -5.83
CA ALA A 334 2.11 13.36 -7.04
C ALA A 334 0.59 13.28 -6.98
N ARG A 335 0.02 12.78 -5.87
CA ARG A 335 -1.44 12.61 -5.74
C ARG A 335 -2.19 13.90 -5.46
N LEU A 336 -1.56 14.90 -4.83
CA LEU A 336 -2.11 16.26 -4.75
C LEU A 336 -2.15 16.93 -6.12
N LEU A 337 -1.13 16.72 -6.98
CA LEU A 337 -1.14 17.22 -8.35
C LEU A 337 -2.25 16.56 -9.20
N SER A 338 -2.45 15.25 -9.10
CA SER A 338 -3.61 14.57 -9.71
C SER A 338 -4.94 15.13 -9.15
N SER A 339 -5.07 15.24 -7.82
CA SER A 339 -6.27 15.81 -7.18
C SER A 339 -6.61 17.21 -7.70
N ASN A 340 -5.59 18.05 -7.91
CA ASN A 340 -5.74 19.41 -8.40
C ASN A 340 -6.10 19.46 -9.90
N LYS A 341 -5.56 18.56 -10.73
CA LYS A 341 -5.98 18.41 -12.14
C LYS A 341 -7.48 18.11 -12.25
N GLU A 342 -7.95 17.13 -11.49
CA GLU A 342 -9.36 16.72 -11.53
C GLU A 342 -10.29 17.80 -10.95
N TRP A 343 -9.87 18.52 -9.90
CA TRP A 343 -10.64 19.68 -9.40
C TRP A 343 -10.74 20.81 -10.43
N LEU A 344 -9.66 21.13 -11.15
CA LEU A 344 -9.68 22.13 -12.21
C LEU A 344 -10.54 21.70 -13.40
N HIS A 345 -10.52 20.43 -13.78
CA HIS A 345 -11.41 19.89 -14.81
C HIS A 345 -12.90 19.99 -14.40
N LEU A 346 -13.19 19.70 -13.13
CA LEU A 346 -14.54 19.83 -12.57
C LEU A 346 -15.02 21.29 -12.48
N ILE A 347 -14.13 22.25 -12.16
CA ILE A 347 -14.46 23.69 -12.26
C ILE A 347 -14.83 24.04 -13.70
N HIS A 348 -13.97 23.68 -14.67
CA HIS A 348 -14.17 24.02 -16.07
C HIS A 348 -15.51 23.46 -16.62
N LYS A 349 -15.89 22.22 -16.23
CA LYS A 349 -17.19 21.62 -16.58
C LYS A 349 -18.39 22.33 -15.97
N ILE A 350 -18.23 22.97 -14.81
CA ILE A 350 -19.27 23.81 -14.19
C ILE A 350 -19.33 25.19 -14.89
N GLU A 351 -18.20 25.75 -15.31
CA GLU A 351 -18.13 27.01 -16.05
C GLU A 351 -18.79 26.89 -17.45
N GLU A 352 -18.39 25.89 -18.26
CA GLU A 352 -19.02 25.58 -19.57
C GLU A 352 -20.54 25.37 -19.47
N SER A 353 -21.00 24.78 -18.35
CA SER A 353 -22.40 24.55 -18.05
C SER A 353 -23.18 25.85 -17.78
N ILE A 354 -22.60 26.75 -16.99
CA ILE A 354 -23.20 28.05 -16.65
C ILE A 354 -23.26 28.94 -17.91
N GLU A 355 -22.18 28.98 -18.70
CA GLU A 355 -22.15 29.70 -19.97
C GLU A 355 -23.24 29.18 -20.93
N SER A 356 -23.37 27.86 -21.07
CA SER A 356 -24.45 27.22 -21.85
C SER A 356 -25.86 27.62 -21.36
N PHE A 357 -26.07 27.76 -20.05
CA PHE A 357 -27.35 28.18 -19.49
C PHE A 357 -27.66 29.65 -19.79
N GLU A 358 -26.67 30.54 -19.72
CA GLU A 358 -26.84 31.96 -20.03
C GLU A 358 -27.12 32.20 -21.51
N GLU A 359 -26.50 31.45 -22.43
CA GLU A 359 -26.79 31.52 -23.87
C GLU A 359 -28.23 31.06 -24.17
N VAL A 360 -28.65 29.90 -23.67
CA VAL A 360 -30.02 29.37 -23.87
C VAL A 360 -31.07 30.30 -23.25
N SER A 361 -30.76 30.94 -22.12
CA SER A 361 -31.66 31.89 -21.44
C SER A 361 -31.79 33.24 -22.16
N GLN A 362 -30.98 33.52 -23.18
CA GLN A 362 -31.02 34.75 -23.98
C GLN A 362 -31.76 34.61 -25.32
N VAL A 363 -32.29 33.42 -25.63
CA VAL A 363 -33.11 33.18 -26.83
C VAL A 363 -34.58 33.59 -26.55
N PRO A 364 -35.16 34.54 -27.30
CA PRO A 364 -36.51 35.10 -27.05
C PRO A 364 -37.66 34.31 -27.70
#